data_AF-A0A0W0GD47-F1
#
_entry.id   AF-A0A0W0GD47-F1
#
_cell.length_a   1.000
_cell.length_b   1.000
_cell.length_c   1.000
_cell.angle_alpha   90.00
_cell.angle_beta   90.00
_cell.angle_gamma   90.00
#
_symmetry.space_group_name_H-M   'P 1'
#
loop_
_entity.id
_entity.type
_entity.pdbx_description
1 polymer ?
#
loop_
_entity_poly.entity_id
_entity_poly.type
_entity_poly.pdbx_seq_one_letter_code
_entity_poly.pdbx_strand_id
1 'polypeptide(L)'
;MKPSGKPGSSTGISVKPVTDNETPRQSERTGTWQFMSARLLLGRDGGLHTHVDDLESFFHVLCWIVLRVGHYSLEVKEAIEHLQAVYDYAVIYEGQTSGGAHKEARLMAYWMTQRAGVSNECLRNLVTDFEELVAVRYNKEPSKEARVEYNELAAAVNYQDRKLLNQPVWKYDKNKERLKDCSWIYERFCKAAEDPSKLSDVPNSKNLQIIKSEPLKVFGLPARTTKRGATDNIQSEHRSQKSKRD
;
A
#
# COMPACT_ATOMS: atom_id res chain seq x y z
N MET A 1 16.93 83.14 -21.48
CA MET A 1 16.95 82.40 -22.76
C MET A 1 16.80 80.91 -22.47
N LYS A 2 15.77 80.24 -23.00
CA LYS A 2 15.75 78.77 -23.22
C LYS A 2 16.78 78.45 -24.32
N PRO A 3 17.44 77.26 -24.33
CA PRO A 3 16.86 76.02 -24.89
C PRO A 3 17.06 74.80 -23.96
N SER A 4 16.08 73.92 -23.76
CA SER A 4 15.75 72.71 -24.55
C SER A 4 16.74 71.53 -24.38
N GLY A 5 16.43 70.63 -23.44
CA GLY A 5 16.92 69.25 -23.41
C GLY A 5 15.74 68.33 -23.09
N LYS A 6 15.48 67.34 -23.96
CA LYS A 6 14.33 66.43 -23.94
C LYS A 6 14.31 65.53 -22.70
N PRO A 7 13.13 65.17 -22.15
CA PRO A 7 13.01 64.08 -21.17
C PRO A 7 12.89 62.74 -21.89
N GLY A 8 13.82 61.82 -21.61
CA GLY A 8 13.72 60.41 -21.98
C GLY A 8 12.82 59.66 -21.00
N SER A 9 11.77 59.06 -21.56
CA SER A 9 10.73 58.29 -20.88
C SER A 9 11.30 57.12 -20.06
N SER A 10 10.96 57.10 -18.77
CA SER A 10 11.12 55.98 -17.85
C SER A 10 10.03 54.94 -18.13
N THR A 11 10.37 53.88 -18.85
CA THR A 11 9.57 52.63 -18.83
C THR A 11 10.19 51.67 -17.83
N GLY A 12 9.64 51.67 -16.62
CA GLY A 12 9.92 50.68 -15.60
C GLY A 12 9.50 49.30 -16.09
N ILE A 13 10.46 48.37 -16.14
CA ILE A 13 10.17 46.95 -16.29
C ILE A 13 9.58 46.50 -14.95
N SER A 14 8.26 46.33 -14.94
CA SER A 14 7.56 45.63 -13.87
C SER A 14 8.06 44.19 -13.84
N VAL A 15 8.99 43.91 -12.94
CA VAL A 15 9.33 42.54 -12.56
C VAL A 15 8.11 41.98 -11.85
N LYS A 16 7.26 41.26 -12.58
CA LYS A 16 6.26 40.41 -11.96
C LYS A 16 7.01 39.39 -11.10
N PRO A 17 6.68 39.23 -9.81
CA PRO A 17 7.23 38.13 -9.06
C PRO A 17 6.71 36.87 -9.74
N VAL A 18 7.63 36.06 -10.27
CA VAL A 18 7.34 34.65 -10.50
C VAL A 18 7.11 34.10 -9.11
N THR A 19 5.85 34.11 -8.69
CA THR A 19 5.39 33.26 -7.62
C THR A 19 5.63 31.85 -8.14
N ASP A 20 6.75 31.27 -7.72
CA ASP A 20 6.88 29.83 -7.64
C ASP A 20 5.69 29.38 -6.81
N ASN A 21 4.62 29.03 -7.51
CA ASN A 21 3.63 28.13 -6.98
C ASN A 21 4.41 26.83 -6.80
N GLU A 22 5.08 26.71 -5.66
CA GLU A 22 5.34 25.43 -5.02
C GLU A 22 3.99 24.81 -4.72
N THR A 23 3.32 24.37 -5.79
CA THR A 23 2.52 23.18 -5.77
C THR A 23 3.39 22.17 -5.02
N PRO A 24 2.96 21.63 -3.87
CA PRO A 24 3.75 20.63 -3.18
C PRO A 24 4.11 19.58 -4.21
N ARG A 25 5.38 19.57 -4.62
CA ARG A 25 5.90 18.55 -5.52
C ARG A 25 5.55 17.26 -4.82
N GLN A 26 4.71 16.44 -5.46
CA GLN A 26 4.40 15.09 -4.99
C GLN A 26 5.76 14.39 -4.93
N SER A 27 6.44 14.46 -3.79
CA SER A 27 7.72 13.82 -3.56
C SER A 27 7.46 12.36 -3.84
N GLU A 28 7.96 11.94 -4.98
CA GLU A 28 8.05 10.59 -5.50
C GLU A 28 7.58 9.57 -4.48
N ARG A 29 6.45 8.91 -4.74
CA ARG A 29 6.01 7.74 -3.99
C ARG A 29 7.17 6.74 -3.92
N THR A 30 7.99 6.84 -2.89
CA THR A 30 9.16 5.98 -2.67
C THR A 30 8.63 4.65 -2.16
N GLY A 31 8.62 3.65 -3.03
CA GLY A 31 8.09 2.32 -2.73
C GLY A 31 7.46 1.67 -3.96
N THR A 32 7.51 0.34 -4.02
CA THR A 32 6.77 -0.38 -5.07
C THR A 32 5.28 -0.25 -4.78
N TRP A 33 4.49 0.31 -5.71
CA TRP A 33 3.03 0.50 -5.62
C TRP A 33 2.32 -0.66 -4.91
N GLN A 34 2.67 -1.88 -5.32
CA GLN A 34 2.13 -3.13 -4.80
C GLN A 34 2.23 -3.22 -3.28
N PHE A 35 3.26 -2.70 -2.64
CA PHE A 35 3.48 -2.86 -1.19
C PHE A 35 3.33 -1.55 -0.41
N MET A 36 2.96 -0.43 -1.05
CA MET A 36 2.67 0.80 -0.30
C MET A 36 1.45 0.63 0.62
N SER A 37 1.43 1.32 1.76
CA SER A 37 0.30 1.29 2.68
C SER A 37 -0.98 1.86 2.06
N ALA A 38 -2.15 1.40 2.54
CA ALA A 38 -3.43 1.89 2.06
C ALA A 38 -3.57 3.40 2.28
N ARG A 39 -3.19 3.93 3.45
CA ARG A 39 -3.24 5.37 3.76
C ARG A 39 -2.43 6.23 2.78
N LEU A 40 -1.22 5.79 2.40
CA LEU A 40 -0.38 6.53 1.45
C LEU A 40 -1.00 6.51 0.05
N LEU A 41 -1.53 5.35 -0.37
CA LEU A 41 -2.21 5.22 -1.67
C LEU A 41 -3.50 6.05 -1.74
N LEU A 42 -4.19 6.21 -0.61
CA LEU A 42 -5.39 7.04 -0.44
C LEU A 42 -5.08 8.54 -0.25
N GLY A 43 -3.81 8.93 -0.19
CA GLY A 43 -3.41 10.34 -0.07
C GLY A 43 -3.78 11.00 1.26
N ARG A 44 -3.98 10.21 2.33
CA ARG A 44 -4.30 10.74 3.67
C ARG A 44 -3.07 11.42 4.29
N ASP A 45 -3.32 12.40 5.15
CA ASP A 45 -2.30 13.18 5.88
C ASP A 45 -1.20 13.77 4.98
N GLY A 46 -1.59 14.21 3.78
CA GLY A 46 -0.66 14.81 2.82
C GLY A 46 0.40 13.84 2.27
N GLY A 47 0.22 12.53 2.44
CA GLY A 47 1.18 11.52 1.95
C GLY A 47 2.45 11.42 2.78
N LEU A 48 2.48 11.96 4.00
CA LEU A 48 3.64 11.84 4.89
C LEU A 48 3.90 10.37 5.23
N HIS A 49 5.07 9.85 4.87
CA HIS A 49 5.52 8.50 5.20
C HIS A 49 5.92 8.42 6.69
N THR A 50 5.43 7.39 7.39
CA THR A 50 5.74 7.08 8.78
C THR A 50 6.22 5.63 8.94
N HIS A 51 6.84 5.26 10.05
CA HIS A 51 7.27 3.88 10.30
C HIS A 51 6.11 2.86 10.30
N VAL A 52 4.87 3.31 10.58
CA VAL A 52 3.68 2.46 10.49
C VAL A 52 3.36 2.08 9.04
N ASP A 53 3.77 2.90 8.06
CA ASP A 53 3.70 2.54 6.64
C ASP A 53 4.68 1.43 6.28
N ASP A 54 5.88 1.44 6.86
CA ASP A 54 6.87 0.39 6.65
C ASP A 54 6.39 -0.95 7.23
N LEU A 55 5.77 -0.92 8.42
CA LEU A 55 5.13 -2.11 9.01
C LEU A 55 4.03 -2.66 8.11
N GLU A 56 3.14 -1.81 7.62
CA GLU A 56 2.08 -2.25 6.72
C GLU A 56 2.65 -2.76 5.39
N SER A 57 3.71 -2.14 4.87
CA SER A 57 4.40 -2.60 3.67
C SER A 57 4.99 -4.00 3.86
N PHE A 58 5.62 -4.24 4.99
CA PHE A 58 6.18 -5.55 5.33
C PHE A 58 5.08 -6.61 5.48
N PHE A 59 3.95 -6.26 6.09
CA PHE A 59 2.77 -7.13 6.13
C PHE A 59 2.29 -7.49 4.71
N HIS A 60 2.16 -6.50 3.81
CA HIS A 60 1.78 -6.74 2.42
C HIS A 60 2.74 -7.69 1.69
N VAL A 61 4.06 -7.54 1.90
CA VAL A 61 5.07 -8.46 1.35
C VAL A 61 4.89 -9.87 1.90
N LEU A 62 4.71 -10.02 3.21
CA LEU A 62 4.48 -11.32 3.85
C LEU A 62 3.25 -12.01 3.28
N CYS A 63 2.12 -11.31 3.20
CA CYS A 63 0.87 -11.84 2.65
C CYS A 63 1.02 -12.23 1.18
N TRP A 64 1.71 -11.41 0.38
CA TRP A 64 2.01 -11.73 -1.01
C TRP A 64 2.81 -13.02 -1.14
N ILE A 65 3.84 -13.22 -0.31
CA ILE A 65 4.63 -14.47 -0.28
C ILE A 65 3.73 -15.65 0.12
N VAL A 66 2.98 -15.54 1.22
CA VAL A 66 2.10 -16.61 1.71
C VAL A 66 1.10 -17.05 0.62
N LEU A 67 0.47 -16.11 -0.07
CA LEU A 67 -0.51 -16.42 -1.12
C LEU A 67 0.12 -16.93 -2.42
N ARG A 68 1.40 -16.65 -2.68
CA ARG A 68 2.10 -17.06 -3.91
C ARG A 68 2.77 -18.42 -3.79
N VAL A 69 3.32 -18.74 -2.62
CA VAL A 69 4.16 -19.93 -2.42
C VAL A 69 3.75 -20.77 -1.22
N GLY A 70 2.91 -20.26 -0.32
CA GLY A 70 2.50 -20.97 0.89
C GLY A 70 1.41 -22.02 0.65
N HIS A 71 1.16 -22.81 1.69
CA HIS A 71 0.02 -23.71 1.78
C HIS A 71 -1.12 -23.04 2.53
N TYR A 72 -2.30 -23.06 1.91
CA TYR A 72 -3.50 -22.41 2.40
C TYR A 72 -4.73 -23.18 1.88
N SER A 73 -5.85 -23.13 2.62
CA SER A 73 -7.08 -23.84 2.24
C SER A 73 -8.02 -23.04 1.35
N LEU A 74 -7.74 -21.75 1.14
CA LEU A 74 -8.48 -20.88 0.24
C LEU A 74 -8.46 -21.39 -1.21
N GLU A 75 -9.55 -21.21 -1.95
CA GLU A 75 -9.59 -21.50 -3.39
C GLU A 75 -8.57 -20.65 -4.16
N VAL A 76 -7.90 -21.24 -5.15
CA VAL A 76 -6.88 -20.54 -5.96
C VAL A 76 -7.47 -19.30 -6.65
N LYS A 77 -8.73 -19.37 -7.10
CA LYS A 77 -9.45 -18.22 -7.67
C LYS A 77 -9.54 -17.06 -6.68
N GLU A 78 -9.96 -17.31 -5.45
CA GLU A 78 -10.05 -16.26 -4.42
C GLU A 78 -8.66 -15.68 -4.07
N ALA A 79 -7.61 -16.51 -4.08
CA ALA A 79 -6.23 -16.04 -3.88
C ALA A 79 -5.79 -15.09 -5.01
N ILE A 80 -6.08 -15.42 -6.26
CA ILE A 80 -5.79 -14.56 -7.43
C ILE A 80 -6.58 -13.25 -7.35
N GLU A 81 -7.88 -13.32 -7.07
CA GLU A 81 -8.73 -12.14 -6.93
C GLU A 81 -8.24 -11.21 -5.82
N HIS A 82 -7.82 -11.77 -4.68
CA HIS A 82 -7.21 -10.99 -3.60
C HIS A 82 -5.89 -10.36 -4.05
N LEU A 83 -4.97 -11.14 -4.61
CA LEU A 83 -3.67 -10.65 -5.05
C LEU A 83 -3.82 -9.46 -6.00
N GLN A 84 -4.76 -9.52 -6.92
CA GLN A 84 -4.97 -8.44 -7.88
C GLN A 84 -5.67 -7.23 -7.27
N ALA A 85 -6.75 -7.45 -6.50
CA ALA A 85 -7.47 -6.34 -5.87
C ALA A 85 -6.56 -5.55 -4.92
N VAL A 86 -5.67 -6.23 -4.20
CA VAL A 86 -4.81 -5.62 -3.17
C VAL A 86 -3.51 -5.08 -3.76
N TYR A 87 -2.85 -5.82 -4.66
CA TYR A 87 -1.50 -5.48 -5.12
C TYR A 87 -1.46 -4.86 -6.52
N ASP A 88 -2.33 -5.28 -7.45
CA ASP A 88 -2.26 -4.85 -8.86
C ASP A 88 -3.29 -3.78 -9.25
N TYR A 89 -4.33 -3.58 -8.44
CA TYR A 89 -5.37 -2.59 -8.68
C TYR A 89 -4.81 -1.16 -8.59
N ALA A 90 -5.06 -0.37 -9.63
CA ALA A 90 -4.79 1.06 -9.68
C ALA A 90 -5.82 1.75 -10.57
N VAL A 91 -6.24 2.94 -10.15
CA VAL A 91 -7.08 3.84 -10.96
C VAL A 91 -6.22 5.00 -11.42
N ILE A 92 -6.33 5.38 -12.69
CA ILE A 92 -5.70 6.59 -13.22
C ILE A 92 -6.81 7.56 -13.59
N TYR A 93 -6.82 8.73 -12.97
CA TYR A 93 -7.77 9.80 -13.24
C TYR A 93 -7.01 11.11 -13.34
N GLU A 94 -7.20 11.86 -14.43
CA GLU A 94 -6.49 13.13 -14.69
C GLU A 94 -4.97 13.04 -14.53
N GLY A 95 -4.38 11.91 -14.95
CA GLY A 95 -2.93 11.66 -14.82
C GLY A 95 -2.45 11.30 -13.41
N GLN A 96 -3.34 11.34 -12.41
CA GLN A 96 -3.05 10.90 -11.05
C GLN A 96 -3.41 9.42 -10.87
N THR A 97 -2.48 8.66 -10.31
CA THR A 97 -2.73 7.24 -9.98
C THR A 97 -3.20 7.12 -8.53
N SER A 98 -4.31 6.43 -8.25
CA SER A 98 -4.87 6.21 -6.91
C SER A 98 -5.22 4.74 -6.68
N GLY A 99 -5.28 4.33 -5.41
CA GLY A 99 -5.44 2.94 -5.00
C GLY A 99 -5.66 2.81 -3.50
N GLY A 100 -5.41 1.63 -2.94
CA GLY A 100 -5.44 1.42 -1.48
C GLY A 100 -6.81 1.11 -0.88
N ALA A 101 -7.93 1.42 -1.55
CA ALA A 101 -9.27 1.14 -1.02
C ALA A 101 -9.50 -0.35 -0.72
N HIS A 102 -9.05 -1.23 -1.62
CA HIS A 102 -9.10 -2.68 -1.37
C HIS A 102 -8.18 -3.09 -0.22
N LYS A 103 -6.98 -2.52 -0.10
CA LYS A 103 -6.07 -2.82 1.00
C LYS A 103 -6.68 -2.48 2.35
N GLU A 104 -7.22 -1.27 2.48
CA GLU A 104 -7.94 -0.82 3.68
C GLU A 104 -9.11 -1.76 4.00
N ALA A 105 -9.98 -2.03 3.01
CA ALA A 105 -11.13 -2.90 3.22
C ALA A 105 -10.74 -4.32 3.64
N ARG A 106 -9.66 -4.89 3.08
CA ARG A 106 -9.17 -6.23 3.44
C ARG A 106 -8.56 -6.26 4.83
N LEU A 107 -7.83 -5.21 5.23
CA LEU A 107 -7.28 -5.09 6.59
C LEU A 107 -8.39 -4.97 7.63
N MET A 108 -9.39 -4.10 7.40
CA MET A 108 -10.55 -3.96 8.30
C MET A 108 -11.35 -5.26 8.44
N ALA A 109 -11.38 -6.08 7.39
CA ALA A 109 -12.06 -7.38 7.38
C ALA A 109 -11.20 -8.53 7.96
N TYR A 110 -9.94 -8.26 8.35
CA TYR A 110 -8.97 -9.28 8.76
C TYR A 110 -8.91 -10.45 7.76
N TRP A 111 -8.83 -10.11 6.47
CA TRP A 111 -9.06 -11.08 5.40
C TRP A 111 -8.10 -12.26 5.44
N MET A 112 -6.82 -12.05 5.75
CA MET A 112 -5.85 -13.17 5.82
C MET A 112 -6.24 -14.14 6.93
N THR A 113 -6.59 -13.61 8.10
CA THR A 113 -7.03 -14.40 9.27
C THR A 113 -8.31 -15.17 8.97
N GLN A 114 -9.29 -14.52 8.32
CA GLN A 114 -10.63 -15.09 8.14
C GLN A 114 -10.78 -15.97 6.90
N ARG A 115 -9.94 -15.77 5.88
CA ARG A 115 -10.15 -16.37 4.55
C ARG A 115 -8.98 -17.21 4.07
N ALA A 116 -7.74 -16.81 4.31
CA ALA A 116 -6.60 -17.50 3.71
C ALA A 116 -6.52 -18.96 4.17
N GLY A 117 -6.75 -19.24 5.45
CA GLY A 117 -6.65 -20.61 5.97
C GLY A 117 -5.23 -21.16 5.85
N VAL A 118 -4.23 -20.35 6.23
CA VAL A 118 -2.80 -20.71 6.21
C VAL A 118 -2.58 -21.99 7.01
N SER A 119 -2.04 -23.03 6.36
CA SER A 119 -1.95 -24.37 6.95
C SER A 119 -0.94 -24.43 8.10
N ASN A 120 0.23 -23.82 7.89
CA ASN A 120 1.29 -23.75 8.87
C ASN A 120 0.87 -22.93 10.10
N GLU A 121 0.90 -23.54 11.28
CA GLU A 121 0.44 -22.87 12.50
C GLU A 121 1.31 -21.67 12.89
N CYS A 122 2.63 -21.78 12.80
CA CYS A 122 3.55 -20.71 13.15
C CYS A 122 3.31 -19.49 12.27
N LEU A 123 3.29 -19.69 10.94
CA LEU A 123 3.05 -18.65 9.96
C LEU A 123 1.64 -18.07 10.06
N ARG A 124 0.62 -18.91 10.28
CA ARG A 124 -0.77 -18.47 10.48
C ARG A 124 -0.87 -17.52 11.67
N ASN A 125 -0.30 -17.91 12.81
CA ASN A 125 -0.34 -17.08 14.02
C ASN A 125 0.39 -15.75 13.80
N LEU A 126 1.57 -15.78 13.16
CA LEU A 126 2.32 -14.57 12.83
C LEU A 126 1.54 -13.63 11.89
N VAL A 127 0.95 -14.16 10.82
CA VAL A 127 0.15 -13.38 9.87
C VAL A 127 -1.07 -12.78 10.57
N THR A 128 -1.77 -13.54 11.42
CA THR A 128 -2.94 -13.05 12.16
C THR A 128 -2.57 -11.93 13.13
N ASP A 129 -1.52 -12.11 13.94
CA ASP A 129 -1.07 -11.09 14.87
C ASP A 129 -0.64 -9.80 14.15
N PHE A 130 0.06 -9.95 13.02
CA PHE A 130 0.54 -8.81 12.26
C PHE A 130 -0.61 -8.09 11.55
N GLU A 131 -1.59 -8.83 11.01
CA GLU A 131 -2.81 -8.26 10.44
C GLU A 131 -3.58 -7.46 11.50
N GLU A 132 -3.78 -8.02 12.70
CA GLU A 132 -4.44 -7.32 13.80
C GLU A 132 -3.72 -6.03 14.21
N LEU A 133 -2.38 -6.06 14.19
CA LEU A 133 -1.55 -4.90 14.50
C LEU A 133 -1.72 -3.77 13.48
N VAL A 134 -1.65 -4.07 12.18
CA VAL A 134 -1.72 -3.02 11.14
C VAL A 134 -3.15 -2.58 10.83
N ALA A 135 -4.14 -3.47 11.00
CA ALA A 135 -5.57 -3.17 10.77
C ALA A 135 -6.12 -2.12 11.74
N VAL A 136 -5.57 -2.01 12.96
CA VAL A 136 -6.03 -1.05 13.98
C VAL A 136 -5.99 0.42 13.51
N ARG A 137 -5.17 0.70 12.50
CA ARG A 137 -5.05 2.00 11.86
C ARG A 137 -6.29 2.41 11.05
N TYR A 138 -7.06 1.43 10.58
CA TYR A 138 -8.25 1.61 9.77
C TYR A 138 -9.54 1.28 10.54
N ASN A 139 -9.42 0.58 11.67
CA ASN A 139 -10.54 0.27 12.53
C ASN A 139 -11.16 1.52 13.14
N LYS A 140 -12.49 1.48 13.28
CA LYS A 140 -13.24 2.48 14.03
C LYS A 140 -12.79 2.45 15.49
N GLU A 141 -12.53 3.62 16.06
CA GLU A 141 -12.20 3.74 17.47
C GLU A 141 -13.38 3.26 18.35
N PRO A 142 -13.11 2.51 19.44
CA PRO A 142 -14.14 2.14 20.40
C PRO A 142 -14.83 3.37 21.00
N SER A 143 -16.15 3.28 21.18
CA SER A 143 -16.91 4.37 21.78
C SER A 143 -16.60 4.54 23.27
N LYS A 144 -17.01 5.67 23.85
CA LYS A 144 -16.85 5.92 25.28
C LYS A 144 -17.60 4.89 26.12
N GLU A 145 -18.79 4.51 25.67
CA GLU A 145 -19.65 3.51 26.31
C GLU A 145 -18.96 2.15 26.31
N ALA A 146 -18.41 1.72 25.16
CA ALA A 146 -17.66 0.46 25.07
C ALA A 146 -16.43 0.44 25.99
N ARG A 147 -15.76 1.59 26.16
CA ARG A 147 -14.62 1.73 27.09
C ARG A 147 -15.07 1.65 28.56
N VAL A 148 -16.24 2.21 28.90
CA VAL A 148 -16.82 2.08 30.24
C VAL A 148 -17.16 0.62 30.55
N GLU A 149 -17.88 -0.06 29.66
CA GLU A 149 -18.21 -1.48 29.79
C GLU A 149 -16.96 -2.35 29.97
N TYR A 150 -15.91 -2.06 29.19
CA TYR A 150 -14.62 -2.74 29.31
C TYR A 150 -13.99 -2.52 30.69
N ASN A 151 -13.98 -1.29 31.20
CA ASN A 151 -13.38 -0.97 32.51
C ASN A 151 -14.14 -1.65 33.66
N GLU A 152 -15.48 -1.69 33.59
CA GLU A 152 -16.31 -2.40 34.57
C GLU A 152 -16.01 -3.90 34.55
N LEU A 153 -15.93 -4.50 33.36
CA LEU A 153 -15.56 -5.90 33.20
C LEU A 153 -14.16 -6.17 33.75
N ALA A 154 -13.17 -5.34 33.40
CA ALA A 154 -11.78 -5.48 33.82
C ALA A 154 -11.56 -5.21 35.32
N ALA A 155 -12.45 -4.47 35.97
CA ALA A 155 -12.47 -4.35 37.43
C ALA A 155 -13.07 -5.59 38.11
N ALA A 156 -14.06 -6.22 37.47
CA ALA A 156 -14.74 -7.41 37.99
C ALA A 156 -13.92 -8.70 37.81
N VAL A 157 -13.19 -8.84 36.71
CA VAL A 157 -12.25 -9.94 36.48
C VAL A 157 -10.84 -9.41 36.70
N ASN A 158 -10.08 -9.99 37.64
CA ASN A 158 -8.69 -9.59 37.88
C ASN A 158 -7.94 -9.49 36.52
N TYR A 159 -7.35 -8.33 36.22
CA TYR A 159 -6.93 -7.85 34.88
C TYR A 159 -6.06 -8.82 34.05
N GLN A 160 -5.52 -9.86 34.68
CA GLN A 160 -4.72 -10.92 34.08
C GLN A 160 -5.55 -12.04 33.39
N ASP A 161 -6.88 -12.02 33.46
CA ASP A 161 -7.71 -13.08 32.86
C ASP A 161 -7.59 -13.10 31.32
N ARG A 162 -7.31 -14.29 30.76
CA ARG A 162 -7.26 -14.59 29.32
C ARG A 162 -8.51 -14.12 28.57
N LYS A 163 -9.65 -13.99 29.27
CA LYS A 163 -10.90 -13.46 28.72
C LYS A 163 -10.79 -12.01 28.22
N LEU A 164 -9.95 -11.17 28.82
CA LEU A 164 -9.76 -9.78 28.38
C LEU A 164 -8.90 -9.66 27.12
N LEU A 165 -8.02 -10.64 26.84
CA LEU A 165 -7.16 -10.64 25.65
C LEU A 165 -7.95 -10.66 24.33
N ASN A 166 -9.19 -11.16 24.38
CA ASN A 166 -10.08 -11.20 23.23
C ASN A 166 -11.09 -10.04 23.20
N GLN A 167 -11.02 -9.12 24.16
CA GLN A 167 -11.96 -8.01 24.24
C GLN A 167 -11.60 -6.94 23.17
N PRO A 168 -12.56 -6.45 22.37
CA PRO A 168 -12.27 -5.55 21.24
C PRO A 168 -11.61 -4.21 21.59
N VAL A 169 -12.01 -3.57 22.69
CA VAL A 169 -11.42 -2.34 23.23
C VAL A 169 -9.98 -2.58 23.64
N TRP A 170 -9.71 -3.66 24.40
CA TRP A 170 -8.36 -4.01 24.80
C TRP A 170 -7.46 -4.26 23.58
N LYS A 171 -7.93 -5.05 22.62
CA LYS A 171 -7.18 -5.32 21.37
C LYS A 171 -6.88 -4.03 20.61
N TYR A 172 -7.88 -3.15 20.47
CA TYR A 172 -7.70 -1.86 19.80
C TYR A 172 -6.64 -1.01 20.49
N ASP A 173 -6.79 -0.77 21.80
CA ASP A 173 -5.87 0.08 22.54
C ASP A 173 -4.46 -0.50 22.59
N LYS A 174 -4.35 -1.82 22.81
CA LYS A 174 -3.06 -2.50 22.87
C LYS A 174 -2.35 -2.47 21.52
N ASN A 175 -3.06 -2.65 20.41
CA ASN A 175 -2.44 -2.56 19.08
C ASN A 175 -2.11 -1.11 18.71
N LYS A 176 -2.92 -0.11 19.12
CA LYS A 176 -2.56 1.31 18.97
C LYS A 176 -1.30 1.68 19.75
N GLU A 177 -1.12 1.12 20.94
CA GLU A 177 0.11 1.25 21.73
C GLU A 177 1.30 0.60 21.00
N ARG A 178 1.14 -0.66 20.58
CA ARG A 178 2.18 -1.43 19.85
C ARG A 178 2.59 -0.78 18.53
N LEU A 179 1.71 -0.06 17.84
CA LEU A 179 2.11 0.67 16.63
C LEU A 179 3.14 1.79 16.88
N LYS A 180 3.32 2.23 18.13
CA LYS A 180 4.34 3.21 18.49
C LYS A 180 5.74 2.58 18.60
N ASP A 181 5.81 1.27 18.83
CA ASP A 181 7.05 0.53 19.04
C ASP A 181 7.00 -0.86 18.37
N CYS A 182 7.82 -1.03 17.35
CA CYS A 182 7.90 -2.27 16.56
C CYS A 182 8.50 -3.46 17.34
N SER A 183 9.00 -3.28 18.57
CA SER A 183 9.63 -4.34 19.35
C SER A 183 8.72 -5.55 19.53
N TRP A 184 7.43 -5.32 19.77
CA TRP A 184 6.48 -6.44 19.96
C TRP A 184 6.34 -7.33 18.73
N ILE A 185 6.22 -6.75 17.52
CA ILE A 185 6.10 -7.56 16.31
C ILE A 185 7.42 -8.22 15.96
N TYR A 186 8.55 -7.54 16.19
CA TYR A 186 9.88 -8.11 16.04
C TYR A 186 10.05 -9.38 16.89
N GLU A 187 9.62 -9.35 18.16
CA GLU A 187 9.62 -10.53 19.03
C GLU A 187 8.77 -11.67 18.46
N ARG A 188 7.62 -11.38 17.82
CA ARG A 188 6.81 -12.42 17.14
C ARG A 188 7.57 -13.05 15.98
N PHE A 189 8.31 -12.27 15.19
CA PHE A 189 9.16 -12.79 14.13
C PHE A 189 10.31 -13.64 14.67
N CYS A 190 11.01 -13.17 15.71
CA CYS A 190 12.05 -13.94 16.37
C CYS A 190 11.50 -15.28 16.86
N LYS A 191 10.38 -15.27 17.58
CA LYS A 191 9.72 -16.47 18.07
C LYS A 191 9.29 -17.41 16.96
N ALA A 192 8.80 -16.88 15.85
CA ALA A 192 8.43 -17.68 14.69
C ALA A 192 9.65 -18.34 14.01
N ALA A 193 10.81 -17.70 14.08
CA ALA A 193 12.06 -18.16 13.49
C ALA A 193 12.96 -18.98 14.45
N GLU A 194 12.64 -19.05 15.75
CA GLU A 194 13.39 -19.80 16.76
C GLU A 194 13.55 -21.28 16.40
N ASP A 195 12.54 -21.86 15.76
CA ASP A 195 12.55 -23.24 15.28
C ASP A 195 12.21 -23.27 13.77
N PRO A 196 13.23 -23.17 12.91
CA PRO A 196 13.04 -23.16 11.45
C PRO A 196 12.35 -24.42 10.91
N SER A 197 12.38 -25.54 11.64
CA SER A 197 11.66 -26.76 11.23
C SER A 197 10.15 -26.55 11.21
N LYS A 198 9.63 -25.59 11.99
CA LYS A 198 8.22 -25.19 11.95
C LYS A 198 7.85 -24.35 10.73
N LEU A 199 8.82 -23.92 9.92
CA LEU A 199 8.60 -23.16 8.69
C LEU A 199 9.13 -23.90 7.45
N SER A 200 9.40 -25.20 7.55
CA SER A 200 10.04 -26.00 6.49
C SER A 200 9.07 -26.53 5.44
N ASP A 201 7.88 -25.94 5.29
CA ASP A 201 6.92 -26.37 4.29
C ASP A 201 7.48 -26.17 2.89
N VAL A 202 7.44 -27.22 2.07
CA VAL A 202 7.86 -27.15 0.67
C VAL A 202 6.94 -26.16 -0.07
N PRO A 203 7.47 -25.21 -0.86
CA PRO A 203 6.64 -24.27 -1.61
C PRO A 203 5.55 -24.96 -2.43
N ASN A 204 4.34 -24.42 -2.43
CA ASN A 204 3.25 -24.91 -3.26
C ASN A 204 3.49 -24.50 -4.73
N SER A 205 4.25 -25.34 -5.44
CA SER A 205 4.65 -25.11 -6.83
C SER A 205 3.46 -25.02 -7.78
N LYS A 206 2.35 -25.71 -7.50
CA LYS A 206 1.12 -25.65 -8.31
C LYS A 206 0.48 -24.26 -8.22
N ASN A 207 0.28 -23.74 -7.01
CA ASN A 207 -0.26 -22.39 -6.82
C ASN A 207 0.63 -21.34 -7.49
N LEU A 208 1.95 -21.46 -7.29
CA LEU A 208 2.92 -20.55 -7.90
C LEU A 208 2.84 -20.54 -9.43
N GLN A 209 2.65 -21.71 -10.07
CA GLN A 209 2.50 -21.79 -11.53
C GLN A 209 1.17 -21.19 -12.00
N ILE A 210 0.05 -21.53 -11.36
CA ILE A 210 -1.28 -21.03 -11.75
C ILE A 210 -1.32 -19.49 -11.63
N ILE A 211 -0.81 -18.95 -10.52
CA ILE A 211 -0.78 -17.50 -10.30
C ILE A 211 0.15 -16.79 -11.30
N LYS A 212 1.22 -17.46 -11.77
CA LYS A 212 2.09 -16.90 -12.82
C LYS A 212 1.44 -16.94 -14.21
N SER A 213 0.60 -17.93 -14.50
CA SER A 213 0.03 -18.15 -15.84
C SER A 213 -1.29 -17.43 -16.10
N GLU A 214 -1.99 -16.97 -15.05
CA GLU A 214 -3.32 -16.37 -15.16
C GLU A 214 -3.29 -14.83 -14.94
N PRO A 215 -2.95 -14.01 -15.96
CA PRO A 215 -3.28 -12.60 -15.91
C PRO A 215 -4.80 -12.48 -16.04
N LEU A 216 -5.50 -11.96 -15.03
CA LEU A 216 -6.95 -11.75 -15.16
C LEU A 216 -7.22 -10.73 -16.26
N LYS A 217 -8.19 -11.07 -17.10
CA LYS A 217 -8.84 -10.13 -17.99
C LYS A 217 -9.85 -9.34 -17.16
N VAL A 218 -9.45 -8.19 -16.64
CA VAL A 218 -10.38 -7.23 -16.03
C VAL A 218 -11.21 -6.63 -17.17
N PHE A 219 -12.48 -7.02 -17.28
CA PHE A 219 -13.41 -6.38 -18.20
C PHE A 219 -13.60 -4.91 -17.76
N GLY A 220 -13.06 -3.97 -18.55
CA GLY A 220 -13.26 -2.52 -18.36
C GLY A 220 -12.00 -1.66 -18.30
N LEU A 221 -10.80 -2.23 -18.26
CA LEU A 221 -9.54 -1.47 -18.41
C LEU A 221 -8.92 -1.77 -19.78
N PRO A 222 -8.50 -0.74 -20.56
CA PRO A 222 -7.80 -0.99 -21.81
C PRO A 222 -6.50 -1.74 -21.52
N ALA A 223 -6.26 -2.79 -22.29
CA ALA A 223 -5.09 -3.65 -22.15
C ALA A 223 -3.79 -2.82 -22.15
N ARG A 224 -3.00 -2.96 -21.10
CA ARG A 224 -1.68 -2.33 -20.98
C ARG A 224 -0.76 -2.95 -22.04
N THR A 225 -0.56 -2.25 -23.16
CA THR A 225 0.48 -2.60 -24.13
C THR A 225 1.83 -2.22 -23.53
N THR A 226 2.53 -3.19 -22.94
CA THR A 226 3.95 -3.04 -22.64
C THR A 226 4.74 -3.10 -23.94
N LYS A 227 4.95 -1.96 -24.62
CA LYS A 227 6.05 -1.87 -25.59
C LYS A 227 7.36 -1.76 -24.83
N ARG A 228 8.08 -2.89 -24.79
CA ARG A 228 9.44 -3.01 -24.28
C ARG A 228 10.39 -2.82 -25.47
N GLY A 229 11.21 -1.76 -25.44
CA GLY A 229 12.49 -1.62 -26.15
C GLY A 229 12.50 -1.56 -27.69
N ALA A 230 12.88 -0.40 -28.22
CA ALA A 230 13.82 -0.31 -29.35
C ALA A 230 14.54 1.04 -29.25
N THR A 231 15.80 0.97 -28.84
CA THR A 231 16.80 2.04 -29.00
C THR A 231 17.18 2.19 -30.47
N ASP A 232 17.60 3.41 -30.81
CA ASP A 232 18.43 3.82 -31.95
C ASP A 232 17.86 3.62 -33.38
N ASN A 233 17.58 4.71 -34.10
CA ASN A 233 18.64 5.33 -34.92
C ASN A 233 18.19 6.69 -35.51
N ILE A 234 19.17 7.57 -35.62
CA ILE A 234 19.11 8.93 -36.15
C ILE A 234 19.36 8.89 -37.68
N GLN A 235 18.79 9.89 -38.38
CA GLN A 235 19.17 10.44 -39.70
C GLN A 235 18.58 9.89 -41.03
N SER A 236 18.33 10.88 -41.91
CA SER A 236 17.87 10.86 -43.31
C SER A 236 16.38 10.56 -43.48
N GLU A 237 15.55 11.39 -44.12
CA GLU A 237 15.77 12.10 -45.38
C GLU A 237 15.09 13.48 -45.40
N HIS A 238 15.90 14.53 -45.53
CA HIS A 238 15.52 15.70 -46.32
C HIS A 238 15.84 15.36 -47.78
N ARG A 239 14.96 15.79 -48.71
CA ARG A 239 15.14 15.93 -50.18
C ARG A 239 14.48 14.83 -51.03
N SER A 240 13.32 15.15 -51.60
CA SER A 240 13.25 15.60 -53.01
C SER A 240 11.79 15.63 -53.49
N GLN A 241 11.15 16.79 -53.45
CA GLN A 241 10.04 17.07 -54.36
C GLN A 241 10.64 17.39 -55.73
N LYS A 242 10.52 16.46 -56.68
CA LYS A 242 10.61 16.80 -58.10
C LYS A 242 9.86 15.78 -58.98
N SER A 243 8.84 16.29 -59.66
CA SER A 243 8.45 15.97 -61.04
C SER A 243 7.79 14.63 -61.37
N LYS A 244 6.47 14.67 -61.63
CA LYS A 244 5.72 14.09 -62.79
C LYS A 244 4.45 14.95 -62.91
N ARG A 245 4.15 15.79 -63.92
CA ARG A 245 3.84 15.51 -65.35
C ARG A 245 3.24 14.13 -65.55
N ASP A 246 1.92 14.07 -65.60
CA ASP A 246 1.16 14.26 -66.85
C ASP A 246 -0.13 15.05 -66.56
#